data_AF-X0VAK5-F1
#
_entry.id   AF-X0VAK5-F1
#
_cell.length_a   1.000
_cell.length_b   1.000
_cell.length_c   1.000
_cell.angle_alpha   90.00
_cell.angle_beta   90.00
_cell.angle_gamma   90.00
#
_symmetry.space_group_name_H-M   'P 1'
#
loop_
_entity.id
_entity.type
_entity.pdbx_description
1 polymer ?
#
loop_
_entity_poly.entity_id
_entity_poly.type
_entity_poly.pdbx_seq_one_letter_code
_entity_poly.pdbx_strand_id
1 'polypeptide(L)'
;GTVDNPTREVINQGSSYIFDQIKASIISFNMVFEEKEYRVIPKGLYVGVRFNGFVEAYKLAASASSQLHVIYLDEPLKVAVQVIDKSYDEIWTAGKGSYKLQNPGVMAPGGEIIIYAPHINCFHSRWKMSLALRQIGYHCKDYVKKYLESNPNFSKNIAAHVINVRGAGSFDVNSGKEKFDFKVTLATGISKEICESVGLGYRNPDSIHREDFIGPGKLWIENGGKYLYKIK
;
A
#
# COMPACT_ATOMS: atom_id res chain seq x y z
N GLY A 1 10.24 -2.44 0.61
CA GLY A 1 11.41 -2.31 -0.28
C GLY A 1 12.58 -3.06 0.33
N THR A 2 12.41 -4.36 0.52
CA THR A 2 13.44 -5.30 1.01
C THR A 2 13.45 -6.48 0.05
N VAL A 3 14.64 -6.88 -0.40
CA VAL A 3 14.80 -7.92 -1.43
C VAL A 3 14.37 -9.27 -0.89
N ASP A 4 14.87 -9.63 0.28
CA ASP A 4 14.54 -10.89 0.95
C ASP A 4 13.62 -10.60 2.15
N ASN A 5 12.58 -11.41 2.28
CA ASN A 5 11.58 -11.34 3.35
C ASN A 5 10.75 -12.64 3.38
N PRO A 6 10.00 -12.92 4.48
CA PRO A 6 9.25 -14.16 4.61
C PRO A 6 8.24 -14.42 3.48
N THR A 7 7.58 -13.39 2.95
CA THR A 7 6.67 -13.56 1.80
C THR A 7 7.43 -13.98 0.55
N ARG A 8 8.63 -13.42 0.32
CA ARG A 8 9.49 -13.79 -0.80
C ARG A 8 10.01 -15.22 -0.67
N GLU A 9 10.35 -15.67 0.53
CA GLU A 9 10.74 -17.06 0.81
C GLU A 9 9.60 -18.02 0.47
N VAL A 10 8.37 -17.75 0.92
CA VAL A 10 7.19 -18.56 0.60
C VAL A 10 6.92 -18.58 -0.92
N ILE A 11 7.02 -17.44 -1.61
CA ILE A 11 6.87 -17.37 -3.07
C ILE A 11 7.94 -18.20 -3.78
N ASN A 12 9.20 -18.07 -3.38
CA ASN A 12 10.31 -18.79 -3.99
C ASN A 12 10.14 -20.31 -3.79
N GLN A 13 9.81 -20.74 -2.57
CA GLN A 13 9.57 -22.16 -2.26
C GLN A 13 8.36 -22.73 -3.01
N GLY A 14 7.24 -22.00 -3.05
CA GLY A 14 6.08 -22.43 -3.83
C GLY A 14 6.38 -22.51 -5.33
N SER A 15 7.16 -21.54 -5.84
CA SER A 15 7.54 -21.49 -7.24
C SER A 15 8.49 -22.62 -7.63
N SER A 16 9.40 -23.06 -6.75
CA SER A 16 10.32 -24.16 -7.10
C SER A 16 9.56 -25.43 -7.46
N TYR A 17 8.53 -25.79 -6.69
CA TYR A 17 7.67 -26.95 -7.00
C TYR A 17 6.97 -26.82 -8.35
N ILE A 18 6.56 -25.61 -8.74
CA ILE A 18 5.91 -25.36 -10.04
C ILE A 18 6.93 -25.51 -11.17
N PHE A 19 8.11 -24.91 -11.03
CA PHE A 19 9.16 -24.95 -12.04
C PHE A 19 9.66 -26.38 -12.30
N ASP A 20 9.71 -27.23 -11.27
CA ASP A 20 10.10 -28.64 -11.37
C ASP A 20 9.13 -29.46 -12.25
N GLN A 21 7.87 -29.06 -12.33
CA GLN A 21 6.86 -29.76 -13.14
C GLN A 21 6.82 -29.26 -14.60
N ILE A 22 7.43 -28.11 -14.89
CA ILE A 22 7.36 -27.50 -16.22
C ILE A 22 8.50 -28.01 -17.10
N LYS A 23 8.12 -28.79 -18.13
CA LYS A 23 9.07 -29.35 -19.10
C LYS A 23 9.63 -28.30 -20.07
N ALA A 24 8.79 -27.34 -20.46
CA ALA A 24 9.19 -26.25 -21.36
C ALA A 24 10.26 -25.34 -20.74
N SER A 25 11.08 -24.71 -21.59
CA SER A 25 11.99 -23.65 -21.13
C SER A 25 11.19 -22.44 -20.66
N ILE A 26 11.46 -21.99 -19.44
CA ILE A 26 10.84 -20.80 -18.85
C ILE A 26 11.84 -19.65 -18.94
N ILE A 27 11.40 -18.53 -19.50
CA ILE A 27 12.16 -17.29 -19.57
C ILE A 27 11.35 -16.21 -18.86
N SER A 28 11.99 -15.49 -17.94
CA SER A 28 11.39 -14.37 -17.22
C SER A 28 11.94 -13.05 -17.72
N PHE A 29 11.04 -12.12 -18.01
CA PHE A 29 11.34 -10.75 -18.41
C PHE A 29 10.97 -9.81 -17.27
N ASN A 30 11.96 -9.37 -16.48
CA ASN A 30 11.73 -8.53 -15.32
C ASN A 30 12.05 -7.06 -15.64
N MET A 31 11.01 -6.25 -15.74
CA MET A 31 11.11 -4.85 -16.16
C MET A 31 11.27 -3.92 -14.96
N VAL A 32 12.14 -2.93 -15.11
CA VAL A 32 12.24 -1.76 -14.23
C VAL A 32 11.97 -0.53 -15.09
N PHE A 33 11.08 0.34 -14.63
CA PHE A 33 10.64 1.53 -15.34
C PHE A 33 10.25 2.62 -14.35
N GLU A 34 10.41 3.88 -14.72
CA GLU A 34 9.82 5.01 -13.99
C GLU A 34 8.47 5.38 -14.61
N GLU A 35 7.61 5.99 -13.79
CA GLU A 35 6.39 6.63 -14.27
C GLU A 35 6.49 8.14 -14.05
N LYS A 36 6.39 8.91 -15.14
CA LYS A 36 6.38 10.37 -15.13
C LYS A 36 5.36 10.88 -16.13
N GLU A 37 4.52 11.84 -15.74
CA GLU A 37 3.51 12.46 -16.62
C GLU A 37 2.65 11.41 -17.35
N TYR A 38 2.21 10.37 -16.64
CA TYR A 38 1.43 9.24 -17.17
C TYR A 38 2.12 8.42 -18.29
N ARG A 39 3.45 8.54 -18.42
CA ARG A 39 4.26 7.75 -19.33
C ARG A 39 5.14 6.78 -18.56
N VAL A 40 5.26 5.57 -19.10
CA VAL A 40 6.20 4.55 -18.64
C VAL A 40 7.53 4.78 -19.35
N ILE A 41 8.60 4.97 -18.58
CA ILE A 41 9.96 5.17 -19.08
C ILE A 41 10.76 3.92 -18.72
N PRO A 42 11.03 3.01 -19.67
CA PRO A 42 11.83 1.81 -19.39
C PRO A 42 13.24 2.17 -18.92
N LYS A 43 13.72 1.48 -17.88
CA LYS A 43 15.05 1.68 -17.29
C LYS A 43 15.91 0.43 -17.29
N GLY A 44 15.29 -0.74 -17.32
CA GLY A 44 16.00 -2.01 -17.38
C GLY A 44 15.08 -3.17 -17.72
N LEU A 45 15.65 -4.18 -18.38
CA LEU A 45 15.02 -5.46 -18.62
C LEU A 45 16.02 -6.55 -18.23
N TYR A 46 15.72 -7.26 -17.14
CA TYR A 46 16.55 -8.34 -16.62
C TYR A 46 15.93 -9.67 -17.02
N VAL A 47 16.70 -10.48 -17.73
CA VAL A 47 16.22 -11.75 -18.28
C VAL A 47 16.82 -12.91 -17.50
N GLY A 48 15.97 -13.86 -17.13
CA GLY A 48 16.33 -15.04 -16.38
C GLY A 48 15.79 -16.30 -17.05
N VAL A 49 16.54 -17.41 -16.96
CA VAL A 49 16.11 -18.71 -17.46
C VAL A 49 15.92 -19.66 -16.30
N ARG A 50 14.80 -20.41 -16.32
CA ARG A 50 14.41 -21.34 -15.25
C ARG A 50 14.32 -20.62 -13.88
N PHE A 51 14.23 -21.40 -12.81
CA PHE A 51 13.97 -20.87 -11.47
C PHE A 51 15.11 -19.99 -10.95
N ASN A 52 16.36 -20.46 -11.05
CA ASN A 52 17.52 -19.71 -10.56
C ASN A 52 17.68 -18.38 -11.32
N GLY A 53 17.53 -18.39 -12.65
CA GLY A 53 17.57 -17.17 -13.44
C GLY A 53 16.43 -16.20 -13.10
N PHE A 54 15.23 -16.70 -12.78
CA PHE A 54 14.13 -15.85 -12.29
C PHE A 54 14.52 -15.12 -10.99
N VAL A 55 15.12 -15.83 -10.04
CA VAL A 55 15.55 -15.27 -8.75
C VAL A 55 16.66 -14.24 -8.95
N GLU A 56 17.66 -14.52 -9.79
CA GLU A 56 18.75 -13.59 -10.12
C GLU A 56 18.23 -12.32 -10.82
N ALA A 57 17.41 -12.47 -11.86
CA ALA A 57 16.81 -11.36 -12.59
C ALA A 57 15.95 -10.47 -11.66
N TYR A 58 15.22 -11.08 -10.72
CA TYR A 58 14.48 -10.36 -9.68
C TYR A 58 15.40 -9.55 -8.76
N LYS A 59 16.51 -10.12 -8.28
CA LYS A 59 17.45 -9.41 -7.40
C LYS A 59 18.09 -8.21 -8.10
N LEU A 60 18.46 -8.37 -9.37
CA LEU A 60 18.98 -7.27 -10.20
C LEU A 60 17.92 -6.17 -10.40
N ALA A 61 16.69 -6.55 -10.76
CA ALA A 61 15.59 -5.61 -10.91
C ALA A 61 15.26 -4.87 -9.60
N ALA A 62 15.31 -5.57 -8.46
CA ALA A 62 15.08 -4.97 -7.14
C ALA A 62 16.20 -3.99 -6.76
N SER A 63 17.46 -4.31 -7.09
CA SER A 63 18.60 -3.40 -6.89
C SER A 63 18.44 -2.12 -7.71
N ALA A 64 18.13 -2.22 -9.01
CA ALA A 64 17.87 -1.06 -9.84
C ALA A 64 16.65 -0.25 -9.35
N SER A 65 15.56 -0.93 -9.00
CA SER A 65 14.35 -0.32 -8.43
C SER A 65 14.66 0.46 -7.14
N SER A 66 15.56 -0.03 -6.28
CA SER A 66 15.93 0.66 -5.03
C SER A 66 16.63 2.01 -5.24
N GLN A 67 17.27 2.20 -6.40
CA GLN A 67 17.93 3.46 -6.77
C GLN A 67 16.96 4.45 -7.42
N LEU A 68 15.82 3.98 -7.96
CA LEU A 68 14.89 4.78 -8.76
C LEU A 68 13.58 5.09 -8.04
N HIS A 69 13.06 4.14 -7.26
CA HIS A 69 11.70 4.18 -6.73
C HIS A 69 11.63 4.59 -5.25
N VAL A 70 12.69 5.22 -4.73
CA VAL A 70 12.75 5.72 -3.37
C VAL A 70 12.97 7.23 -3.38
N ILE A 71 12.04 7.97 -2.77
CA ILE A 71 12.14 9.41 -2.56
C ILE A 71 12.56 9.63 -1.11
N TYR A 72 13.60 10.42 -0.92
CA TYR A 72 14.14 10.77 0.38
C TYR A 72 13.70 12.16 0.80
N LEU A 73 13.10 12.26 1.96
CA LEU A 73 12.61 13.50 2.58
C LEU A 73 13.59 13.97 3.66
N ASP A 74 13.72 15.28 3.80
CA ASP A 74 14.54 15.90 4.84
C ASP A 74 13.79 16.03 6.18
N GLU A 75 12.46 16.10 6.15
CA GLU A 75 11.62 16.28 7.34
C GLU A 75 10.35 15.41 7.30
N PRO A 76 9.81 15.01 8.46
CA PRO A 76 8.53 14.30 8.55
C PRO A 76 7.34 15.11 8.00
N LEU A 77 6.40 14.40 7.37
CA LEU A 77 5.17 14.97 6.82
C LEU A 77 4.08 15.02 7.88
N LYS A 78 3.49 16.20 8.06
CA LYS A 78 2.25 16.40 8.83
C LYS A 78 1.04 16.02 7.99
N VAL A 79 1.08 16.27 6.68
CA VAL A 79 0.03 15.85 5.75
C VAL A 79 0.61 15.49 4.38
N ALA A 80 0.11 14.41 3.80
CA ALA A 80 0.47 13.97 2.47
C ALA A 80 -0.78 13.63 1.67
N VAL A 81 -0.93 14.22 0.48
CA VAL A 81 -2.00 13.88 -0.46
C VAL A 81 -1.43 12.95 -1.52
N GLN A 82 -2.00 11.76 -1.63
CA GLN A 82 -1.70 10.78 -2.66
C GLN A 82 -2.74 10.91 -3.77
N VAL A 83 -2.36 11.54 -4.89
CA VAL A 83 -3.24 11.69 -6.06
C VAL A 83 -3.30 10.37 -6.82
N ILE A 84 -4.40 9.66 -6.68
CA ILE A 84 -4.56 8.31 -7.21
C ILE A 84 -4.99 8.35 -8.68
N ASP A 85 -4.21 7.67 -9.51
CA ASP A 85 -4.54 7.49 -10.93
C ASP A 85 -5.77 6.60 -11.13
N LYS A 86 -6.45 6.78 -12.27
CA LYS A 86 -7.65 6.00 -12.65
C LYS A 86 -7.37 4.52 -12.86
N SER A 87 -6.12 4.08 -13.01
CA SER A 87 -5.76 2.65 -13.02
C SER A 87 -5.97 1.94 -11.68
N TYR A 88 -6.20 2.68 -10.58
CA TYR A 88 -6.65 2.13 -9.32
C TYR A 88 -8.16 2.38 -9.15
N ASP A 89 -8.96 1.33 -9.22
CA ASP A 89 -10.43 1.40 -9.25
C ASP A 89 -11.10 1.21 -7.86
N GLU A 90 -10.31 0.87 -6.85
CA GLU A 90 -10.82 0.43 -5.54
C GLU A 90 -9.82 0.75 -4.41
N ILE A 91 -10.30 0.89 -3.17
CA ILE A 91 -9.42 1.12 -2.01
C ILE A 91 -8.41 -0.01 -1.84
N TRP A 92 -8.73 -1.23 -2.26
CA TRP A 92 -7.80 -2.35 -2.28
C TRP A 92 -6.45 -2.02 -2.94
N THR A 93 -6.48 -1.32 -4.08
CA THR A 93 -5.28 -0.90 -4.82
C THR A 93 -4.83 0.51 -4.44
N ALA A 94 -5.77 1.45 -4.25
CA ALA A 94 -5.47 2.83 -3.87
C ALA A 94 -4.86 2.96 -2.46
N GLY A 95 -5.07 1.95 -1.60
CA GLY A 95 -4.40 1.82 -0.31
C GLY A 95 -2.88 1.91 -0.40
N LYS A 96 -2.29 1.68 -1.58
CA LYS A 96 -0.87 1.95 -1.88
C LYS A 96 -0.44 3.35 -1.45
N GLY A 97 -1.31 4.34 -1.54
CA GLY A 97 -1.02 5.69 -1.06
C GLY A 97 -0.60 5.72 0.42
N SER A 98 -1.21 4.87 1.27
CA SER A 98 -0.84 4.75 2.67
C SER A 98 0.52 4.05 2.85
N TYR A 99 0.65 2.79 2.44
CA TYR A 99 1.85 2.00 2.77
C TYR A 99 3.15 2.47 2.09
N LYS A 100 3.09 3.37 1.09
CA LYS A 100 4.28 4.05 0.56
C LYS A 100 4.87 5.13 1.48
N LEU A 101 4.12 5.58 2.47
CA LEU A 101 4.52 6.62 3.43
C LEU A 101 4.75 6.07 4.84
N GLN A 102 4.67 4.75 5.03
CA GLN A 102 4.74 4.11 6.36
C GLN A 102 6.17 3.78 6.82
N ASN A 103 7.20 4.19 6.08
CA ASN A 103 8.57 4.03 6.59
C ASN A 103 8.73 4.88 7.86
N PRO A 104 9.36 4.37 8.93
CA PRO A 104 9.49 5.11 10.19
C PRO A 104 10.06 6.51 10.00
N GLY A 105 9.41 7.50 10.60
CA GLY A 105 9.80 8.92 10.51
C GLY A 105 9.23 9.68 9.31
N VAL A 106 8.72 9.02 8.27
CA VAL A 106 8.15 9.71 7.10
C VAL A 106 6.92 10.53 7.46
N MET A 107 6.00 9.96 8.24
CA MET A 107 4.86 10.71 8.79
C MET A 107 5.18 11.18 10.21
N ALA A 108 4.91 12.45 10.49
CA ALA A 108 4.95 12.99 11.84
C ALA A 108 3.87 12.32 12.72
N PRO A 109 4.07 12.20 14.05
CA PRO A 109 3.04 11.71 14.96
C PRO A 109 1.72 12.49 14.81
N GLY A 110 0.62 11.78 14.63
CA GLY A 110 -0.70 12.35 14.39
C GLY A 110 -0.90 12.94 12.99
N GLY A 111 0.07 12.78 12.07
CA GLY A 111 -0.03 13.23 10.69
C GLY A 111 -1.17 12.57 9.91
N GLU A 112 -1.43 13.05 8.70
CA GLU A 112 -2.55 12.60 7.88
C GLU A 112 -2.09 12.19 6.48
N ILE A 113 -2.47 10.98 6.07
CA ILE A 113 -2.37 10.54 4.68
C ILE A 113 -3.76 10.64 4.06
N ILE A 114 -3.89 11.46 3.02
CA ILE A 114 -5.13 11.64 2.26
C ILE A 114 -4.99 10.85 0.96
N ILE A 115 -5.85 9.86 0.77
CA ILE A 115 -5.99 9.13 -0.49
C ILE A 115 -7.01 9.90 -1.34
N TYR A 116 -6.52 10.70 -2.29
CA TYR A 116 -7.35 11.51 -3.18
C TYR A 116 -7.64 10.73 -4.45
N ALA A 117 -8.87 10.23 -4.56
CA ALA A 117 -9.33 9.39 -5.66
C ALA A 117 -10.84 9.59 -5.91
N PRO A 118 -11.26 10.74 -6.47
CA PRO A 118 -12.69 11.08 -6.62
C PRO A 118 -13.50 10.03 -7.39
N HIS A 119 -12.85 9.29 -8.29
CA HIS A 119 -13.46 8.23 -9.10
C HIS A 119 -13.73 6.92 -8.34
N ILE A 120 -13.12 6.70 -7.18
CA ILE A 120 -13.28 5.45 -6.42
C ILE A 120 -14.52 5.51 -5.54
N ASN A 121 -15.40 4.52 -5.69
CA ASN A 121 -16.66 4.40 -4.96
C ASN A 121 -16.81 3.06 -4.20
N CYS A 122 -15.75 2.25 -4.12
CA CYS A 122 -15.81 0.95 -3.46
C CYS A 122 -14.49 0.53 -2.80
N PHE A 123 -14.58 -0.35 -1.80
CA PHE A 123 -13.40 -0.95 -1.17
C PHE A 123 -12.79 -2.07 -2.01
N HIS A 124 -13.65 -2.86 -2.64
CA HIS A 124 -13.29 -3.93 -3.57
C HIS A 124 -14.45 -4.22 -4.53
N SER A 125 -14.13 -4.45 -5.79
CA SER A 125 -14.96 -4.93 -6.90
C SER A 125 -15.71 -6.24 -6.61
N ARG A 126 -15.15 -7.14 -5.80
CA ARG A 126 -15.82 -8.39 -5.39
C ARG A 126 -16.68 -8.13 -4.16
N TRP A 127 -18.00 -8.25 -4.31
CA TRP A 127 -18.96 -7.94 -3.24
C TRP A 127 -18.64 -8.64 -1.90
N LYS A 128 -18.29 -9.94 -1.93
CA LYS A 128 -17.94 -10.70 -0.70
C LYS A 128 -16.74 -10.11 0.03
N MET A 129 -15.75 -9.63 -0.71
CA MET A 129 -14.56 -9.01 -0.13
C MET A 129 -14.88 -7.61 0.38
N SER A 130 -15.68 -6.83 -0.35
CA SER A 130 -16.17 -5.53 0.09
C SER A 130 -16.97 -5.61 1.40
N LEU A 131 -17.84 -6.61 1.55
CA LEU A 131 -18.56 -6.85 2.81
C LEU A 131 -17.63 -7.24 3.94
N ALA A 132 -16.69 -8.15 3.70
CA ALA A 132 -15.73 -8.55 4.74
C ALA A 132 -14.84 -7.38 5.17
N LEU A 133 -14.44 -6.49 4.26
CA LEU A 133 -13.71 -5.25 4.58
C LEU A 133 -14.54 -4.32 5.47
N ARG A 134 -15.84 -4.17 5.16
CA ARG A 134 -16.78 -3.39 5.99
C ARG A 134 -17.04 -4.02 7.35
N GLN A 135 -17.04 -5.36 7.42
CA GLN A 135 -17.28 -6.11 8.66
C GLN A 135 -16.14 -5.94 9.65
N ILE A 136 -14.88 -6.05 9.20
CA ILE A 136 -13.73 -5.93 10.08
C ILE A 136 -13.32 -4.48 10.32
N GLY A 137 -13.42 -3.61 9.31
CA GLY A 137 -12.89 -2.24 9.37
C GLY A 137 -11.36 -2.17 9.26
N TYR A 138 -10.83 -0.94 9.28
CA TYR A 138 -9.40 -0.63 9.18
C TYR A 138 -8.81 -0.36 10.56
N HIS A 139 -8.08 -1.33 11.08
CA HIS A 139 -7.56 -1.36 12.45
C HIS A 139 -6.08 -1.70 12.52
N CYS A 140 -5.45 -1.44 13.67
CA CYS A 140 -4.06 -1.78 13.88
C CYS A 140 -3.87 -3.30 14.00
N LYS A 141 -2.62 -3.75 13.86
CA LYS A 141 -2.26 -5.17 13.86
C LYS A 141 -2.77 -5.93 15.10
N ASP A 142 -2.68 -5.34 16.29
CA ASP A 142 -3.02 -6.04 17.52
C ASP A 142 -4.53 -6.19 17.71
N TYR A 143 -5.32 -5.20 17.29
CA TYR A 143 -6.77 -5.34 17.18
C TYR A 143 -7.13 -6.47 16.21
N VAL A 144 -6.55 -6.48 15.01
CA VAL A 144 -6.88 -7.49 13.99
C VAL A 144 -6.48 -8.89 14.44
N LYS A 145 -5.36 -9.04 15.15
CA LYS A 145 -5.01 -10.31 15.80
C LYS A 145 -6.09 -10.76 16.78
N LYS A 146 -6.57 -9.86 17.64
CA LYS A 146 -7.66 -10.17 18.58
C LYS A 146 -8.95 -10.55 17.86
N TYR A 147 -9.29 -9.82 16.80
CA TYR A 147 -10.46 -10.12 15.97
C TYR A 147 -10.40 -11.53 15.38
N LEU A 148 -9.22 -11.96 14.91
CA LEU A 148 -9.01 -13.29 14.33
C LEU A 148 -9.10 -14.43 15.36
N GLU A 149 -8.85 -14.18 16.65
CA GLU A 149 -9.09 -15.18 17.70
C GLU A 149 -10.58 -15.55 17.79
N SER A 150 -11.46 -14.56 17.68
CA SER A 150 -12.91 -14.76 17.69
C SER A 150 -13.48 -15.14 16.31
N ASN A 151 -12.73 -14.88 15.23
CA ASN A 151 -13.15 -15.14 13.85
C ASN A 151 -12.07 -15.95 13.10
N PRO A 152 -11.77 -17.19 13.50
CA PRO A 152 -10.62 -17.94 12.98
C PRO A 152 -10.71 -18.26 11.49
N ASN A 153 -11.93 -18.28 10.94
CA ASN A 153 -12.19 -18.54 9.52
C ASN A 153 -12.17 -17.27 8.65
N PHE A 154 -11.92 -16.08 9.24
CA PHE A 154 -11.87 -14.84 8.50
C PHE A 154 -10.67 -14.82 7.54
N SER A 155 -10.84 -14.18 6.39
CA SER A 155 -9.80 -14.15 5.36
C SER A 155 -8.54 -13.42 5.85
N LYS A 156 -7.43 -14.14 5.97
CA LYS A 156 -6.12 -13.57 6.31
C LYS A 156 -5.61 -12.56 5.27
N ASN A 157 -6.04 -12.68 4.01
CA ASN A 157 -5.70 -11.70 2.97
C ASN A 157 -6.38 -10.34 3.25
N ILE A 158 -7.65 -10.37 3.64
CA ILE A 158 -8.40 -9.16 4.02
C ILE A 158 -7.85 -8.57 5.32
N ALA A 159 -7.60 -9.42 6.32
CA ALA A 159 -6.98 -9.01 7.58
C ALA A 159 -5.61 -8.32 7.36
N ALA A 160 -4.76 -8.87 6.47
CA ALA A 160 -3.49 -8.24 6.12
C ALA A 160 -3.69 -6.89 5.40
N HIS A 161 -4.64 -6.81 4.47
CA HIS A 161 -4.92 -5.56 3.75
C HIS A 161 -5.34 -4.43 4.69
N VAL A 162 -6.25 -4.69 5.64
CA VAL A 162 -6.73 -3.65 6.55
C VAL A 162 -5.62 -3.11 7.45
N ILE A 163 -4.73 -3.98 7.94
CA ILE A 163 -3.54 -3.58 8.69
C ILE A 163 -2.61 -2.74 7.79
N ASN A 164 -2.34 -3.21 6.56
CA ASN A 164 -1.44 -2.53 5.64
C ASN A 164 -1.91 -1.12 5.29
N VAL A 165 -3.21 -0.90 5.13
CA VAL A 165 -3.76 0.43 4.87
C VAL A 165 -3.75 1.27 6.14
N ARG A 166 -4.22 0.74 7.28
CA ARG A 166 -4.35 1.53 8.51
C ARG A 166 -3.02 1.96 9.08
N GLY A 167 -2.00 1.10 8.99
CA GLY A 167 -0.67 1.36 9.49
C GLY A 167 -0.49 1.10 10.98
N ALA A 168 0.58 1.67 11.53
CA ALA A 168 1.00 1.44 12.91
C ALA A 168 0.05 2.11 13.92
N GLY A 169 -0.09 1.42 15.06
CA GLY A 169 -0.91 1.83 16.18
C GLY A 169 -0.85 0.81 17.31
N SER A 170 -1.46 1.15 18.43
CA SER A 170 -1.59 0.31 19.62
C SER A 170 -3.06 0.05 19.95
N PHE A 171 -3.32 -1.11 20.53
CA PHE A 171 -4.64 -1.53 20.99
C PHE A 171 -4.59 -1.88 22.47
N ASP A 172 -5.36 -1.18 23.29
CA ASP A 172 -5.56 -1.52 24.70
C ASP A 172 -6.72 -2.53 24.81
N VAL A 173 -6.37 -3.78 25.09
CA VAL A 173 -7.33 -4.90 25.19
C VAL A 173 -8.36 -4.68 26.30
N ASN A 174 -8.02 -3.96 27.38
CA ASN A 174 -8.92 -3.75 28.51
C ASN A 174 -10.00 -2.71 28.19
N SER A 175 -9.61 -1.61 27.55
CA SER A 175 -10.54 -0.53 27.20
C SER A 175 -11.16 -0.65 25.81
N GLY A 176 -10.61 -1.54 24.96
CA GLY A 176 -11.00 -1.67 23.55
C GLY A 176 -10.58 -0.48 22.68
N LYS A 177 -9.75 0.44 23.20
CA LYS A 177 -9.36 1.66 22.49
C LYS A 177 -8.10 1.45 21.65
N GLU A 178 -8.11 2.02 20.46
CA GLU A 178 -6.94 2.12 19.60
C GLU A 178 -6.34 3.53 19.60
N LYS A 179 -5.02 3.59 19.46
CA LYS A 179 -4.28 4.81 19.16
C LYS A 179 -3.44 4.56 17.92
N PHE A 180 -3.41 5.52 17.01
CA PHE A 180 -2.74 5.36 15.73
C PHE A 180 -1.68 6.42 15.53
N ASP A 181 -0.58 6.05 14.87
CA ASP A 181 0.55 6.94 14.64
C ASP A 181 0.21 8.06 13.66
N PHE A 182 -0.74 7.80 12.75
CA PHE A 182 -1.27 8.76 11.78
C PHE A 182 -2.72 8.41 11.40
N LYS A 183 -3.37 9.35 10.72
CA LYS A 183 -4.71 9.21 10.14
C LYS A 183 -4.61 8.79 8.67
N VAL A 184 -5.54 7.97 8.24
CA VAL A 184 -5.76 7.67 6.81
C VAL A 184 -7.15 8.18 6.46
N THR A 185 -7.21 9.10 5.51
CA THR A 185 -8.41 9.82 5.12
C THR A 185 -8.71 9.54 3.65
N LEU A 186 -9.97 9.19 3.36
CA LEU A 186 -10.44 8.99 2.00
C LEU A 186 -11.06 10.28 1.48
N ALA A 187 -10.52 10.79 0.38
CA ALA A 187 -11.14 11.84 -0.43
C ALA A 187 -11.60 11.21 -1.75
N THR A 188 -12.72 10.51 -1.68
CA THR A 188 -13.24 9.61 -2.73
C THR A 188 -14.75 9.76 -2.89
N GLY A 189 -15.35 9.00 -3.81
CA GLY A 189 -16.81 8.89 -3.95
C GLY A 189 -17.50 8.02 -2.88
N ILE A 190 -16.75 7.40 -1.96
CA ILE A 190 -17.32 6.69 -0.80
C ILE A 190 -17.83 7.73 0.21
N SER A 191 -19.07 7.58 0.69
CA SER A 191 -19.67 8.55 1.61
C SER A 191 -18.93 8.63 2.95
N LYS A 192 -19.03 9.79 3.59
CA LYS A 192 -18.45 10.05 4.92
C LYS A 192 -18.83 8.98 5.94
N GLU A 193 -20.11 8.65 6.00
CA GLU A 193 -20.67 7.69 6.97
C GLU A 193 -20.05 6.31 6.78
N ILE A 194 -19.83 5.90 5.53
CA ILE A 194 -19.21 4.61 5.21
C ILE A 194 -17.73 4.63 5.60
N CYS A 195 -16.99 5.69 5.26
CA CYS A 195 -15.58 5.82 5.63
C CYS A 195 -15.40 5.73 7.15
N GLU A 196 -16.20 6.49 7.90
CA GLU A 196 -16.14 6.52 9.36
C GLU A 196 -16.56 5.18 9.97
N SER A 197 -17.55 4.48 9.40
CA SER A 197 -17.97 3.16 9.88
C SER A 197 -16.89 2.08 9.81
N VAL A 198 -15.89 2.26 8.93
CA VAL A 198 -14.77 1.33 8.78
C VAL A 198 -13.48 1.85 9.42
N GLY A 199 -13.55 2.89 10.25
CA GLY A 199 -12.38 3.43 10.98
C GLY A 199 -11.43 4.28 10.13
N LEU A 200 -11.90 4.81 8.99
CA LEU A 200 -11.14 5.74 8.15
C LEU A 200 -11.71 7.16 8.21
N GLY A 201 -10.85 8.15 7.99
CA GLY A 201 -11.29 9.55 7.83
C GLY A 201 -11.98 9.79 6.49
N TYR A 202 -12.71 10.88 6.39
CA TYR A 202 -13.29 11.37 5.14
C TYR A 202 -12.99 12.84 4.90
N ARG A 203 -12.75 13.21 3.65
CA ARG A 203 -12.76 14.60 3.16
C ARG A 203 -13.55 14.65 1.85
N ASN A 204 -14.27 15.74 1.62
CA ASN A 204 -14.93 15.95 0.33
C ASN A 204 -13.85 16.07 -0.77
N PRO A 205 -13.83 15.21 -1.81
CA PRO A 205 -12.85 15.35 -2.90
C PRO A 205 -12.90 16.71 -3.59
N ASP A 206 -14.07 17.36 -3.67
CA ASP A 206 -14.21 18.66 -4.34
C ASP A 206 -13.57 19.81 -3.55
N SER A 207 -13.28 19.61 -2.25
CA SER A 207 -12.65 20.60 -1.38
C SER A 207 -11.13 20.42 -1.25
N ILE A 208 -10.51 19.54 -2.05
CA ILE A 208 -9.08 19.27 -2.02
C ILE A 208 -8.41 20.02 -3.17
N HIS A 209 -7.70 21.10 -2.85
CA HIS A 209 -6.93 21.88 -3.81
C HIS A 209 -5.43 21.75 -3.54
N ARG A 210 -4.63 21.66 -4.60
CA ARG A 210 -3.19 21.37 -4.51
C ARG A 210 -2.47 22.42 -3.67
N GLU A 211 -2.87 23.66 -3.79
CA GLU A 211 -2.27 24.84 -3.18
C GLU A 211 -2.28 24.75 -1.64
N ASP A 212 -3.28 24.07 -1.06
CA ASP A 212 -3.42 23.88 0.39
C ASP A 212 -2.35 22.94 0.99
N PHE A 213 -1.70 22.14 0.14
CA PHE A 213 -0.75 21.08 0.51
C PHE A 213 0.69 21.38 0.06
N ILE A 214 0.99 22.66 -0.18
CA ILE A 214 2.35 23.14 -0.44
C ILE A 214 2.88 23.84 0.83
N GLY A 215 4.10 23.50 1.23
CA GLY A 215 4.80 24.13 2.36
C GLY A 215 5.36 23.14 3.37
N PRO A 216 5.94 23.64 4.49
CA PRO A 216 6.63 22.79 5.46
C PRO A 216 5.74 21.69 6.04
N GLY A 217 6.21 20.44 5.94
CA GLY A 217 5.51 19.24 6.40
C GLY A 217 4.24 18.89 5.60
N LYS A 218 4.02 19.50 4.42
CA LYS A 218 2.92 19.18 3.52
C LYS A 218 3.48 18.68 2.19
N LEU A 219 2.87 17.64 1.63
CA LEU A 219 3.30 17.11 0.34
C LEU A 219 2.12 16.72 -0.54
N TRP A 220 2.11 17.26 -1.76
CA TRP A 220 1.23 16.83 -2.85
C TRP A 220 1.97 15.85 -3.75
N ILE A 221 1.53 14.59 -3.77
CA ILE A 221 2.17 13.50 -4.50
C ILE A 221 1.37 13.17 -5.76
N GLU A 222 1.84 13.69 -6.88
CA GLU A 222 1.38 13.25 -8.21
C GLU A 222 1.77 11.77 -8.43
N ASN A 223 0.92 11.00 -9.10
CA ASN A 223 1.09 9.54 -9.29
C ASN A 223 1.20 8.78 -7.95
N GLY A 224 0.19 8.96 -7.11
CA GLY A 224 0.14 8.40 -5.76
C GLY A 224 0.28 6.87 -5.72
N GLY A 225 0.90 6.38 -4.65
CA GLY A 225 1.10 4.96 -4.39
C GLY A 225 2.18 4.26 -5.23
N LYS A 226 2.95 5.00 -6.04
CA LYS A 226 4.03 4.46 -6.89
C LYS A 226 5.39 4.42 -6.18
N TYR A 227 5.90 5.56 -5.74
CA TYR A 227 7.22 5.69 -5.11
C TYR A 227 7.17 5.40 -3.60
N LEU A 228 8.23 4.82 -3.05
CA LEU A 228 8.42 4.62 -1.62
C LEU A 228 9.09 5.87 -1.02
N TYR A 229 8.62 6.33 0.12
CA TYR A 229 9.23 7.45 0.82
C TYR A 229 10.03 6.99 2.03
N LYS A 230 11.16 7.67 2.29
CA LYS A 230 12.03 7.48 3.45
C LYS A 230 12.50 8.84 3.96
N ILE A 231 12.92 8.89 5.22
CA ILE A 231 13.69 10.02 5.76
C ILE A 231 15.18 9.78 5.46
N LYS A 232 15.93 10.87 5.20
CA LYS A 232 17.39 10.83 5.02
C LYS A 232 18.13 10.45 6.29
#